data_AF-A0A1R1XAE0-F1
#
_entry.id   AF-A0A1R1XAE0-F1
#
_cell.length_a   1.000
_cell.length_b   1.000
_cell.length_c   1.000
_cell.angle_alpha   90.00
_cell.angle_beta   90.00
_cell.angle_gamma   90.00
#
_symmetry.space_group_name_H-M   'P 1'
#
loop_
_entity.id
_entity.type
_entity.pdbx_description
1 polymer ?
#
loop_
_entity_poly.entity_id
_entity_poly.type
_entity_poly.pdbx_seq_one_letter_code
_entity_poly.pdbx_strand_id
1 'polypeptide(L)'
;MFFKSNLTSQNVIIVFHCEFSIKRAPSMASHFRKIDREFNNYPSLTYPNIFLLQGGYSNFFLHNSQYCSPQNYVQMDDLNFKLDCSKHTKLFDHQFKRSKSSAIRPFSFNNINSPTNTCSVIRKTKSIKPGIY
;
A
#
# COMPACT_ATOMS: atom_id res chain seq x y z
N MET A 1 13.06 7.16 6.75
CA MET A 1 12.59 5.93 7.43
C MET A 1 11.33 6.30 8.21
N PHE A 2 10.16 5.78 7.83
CA PHE A 2 8.86 6.25 8.35
C PHE A 2 8.56 5.83 9.80
N PHE A 3 9.33 4.87 10.35
CA PHE A 3 9.19 4.43 11.73
C PHE A 3 10.35 5.00 12.56
N LYS A 4 10.05 5.96 13.45
CA LYS A 4 11.01 6.49 14.42
C LYS A 4 11.27 5.44 15.51
N SER A 5 12.54 5.19 15.78
CA SER A 5 13.07 4.11 16.63
C SER A 5 12.88 4.30 18.15
N ASN A 6 11.96 5.16 18.60
CA ASN A 6 11.79 5.47 20.04
C ASN A 6 10.36 5.29 20.56
N LEU A 7 9.48 4.63 19.80
CA LEU A 7 8.21 4.14 20.34
C LEU A 7 8.42 2.68 20.69
N THR A 8 8.28 2.32 21.97
CA THR A 8 8.12 0.93 22.38
C THR A 8 7.00 0.34 21.54
N SER A 9 7.37 -0.50 20.57
CA SER A 9 6.52 -0.81 19.42
C SER A 9 5.27 -1.63 19.79
N GLN A 10 5.16 -2.03 21.07
CA GLN A 10 3.99 -2.66 21.68
C GLN A 10 2.70 -1.82 21.58
N ASN A 11 2.78 -0.49 21.53
CA ASN A 11 1.60 0.38 21.46
C ASN A 11 1.29 0.92 20.05
N VAL A 12 2.04 0.49 19.03
CA VAL A 12 1.83 0.95 17.65
C VAL A 12 0.80 0.05 16.97
N ILE A 13 -0.22 0.66 16.38
CA ILE A 13 -1.23 -0.01 15.57
C ILE A 13 -1.00 0.32 14.10
N ILE A 14 -0.89 -0.70 13.26
CA ILE A 14 -0.77 -0.54 11.81
C ILE A 14 -2.05 -1.07 11.15
N VAL A 15 -2.75 -0.20 10.42
CA VAL A 15 -3.94 -0.57 9.66
C VAL A 15 -3.59 -0.56 8.17
N PHE A 16 -3.66 -1.72 7.51
CA PHE A 16 -3.53 -1.80 6.06
C PHE A 16 -4.90 -1.71 5.40
N HIS A 17 -4.96 -1.01 4.27
CA HIS A 17 -6.16 -0.94 3.44
C HIS A 17 -5.78 -0.79 1.97
N CYS A 18 -6.73 -1.07 1.09
CA CYS A 18 -6.67 -0.65 -0.30
C CYS A 18 -8.06 -0.13 -0.70
N GLU A 19 -8.48 -0.29 -1.95
CA GLU A 19 -9.83 0.12 -2.37
C GLU A 19 -10.93 -0.72 -1.73
N PHE A 20 -10.81 -2.05 -1.80
CA PHE A 20 -11.77 -3.00 -1.19
C PHE A 20 -11.17 -3.84 -0.05
N SER A 21 -9.86 -3.72 0.20
CA SER A 21 -9.10 -4.54 1.16
C SER A 21 -9.15 -6.07 0.95
N ILE A 22 -9.42 -6.56 -0.26
CA ILE A 22 -9.55 -8.00 -0.55
C ILE A 22 -8.24 -8.66 -0.99
N LYS A 23 -7.44 -7.99 -1.82
CA LYS A 23 -6.20 -8.56 -2.42
C LYS A 23 -4.95 -7.83 -1.95
N ARG A 24 -4.81 -6.55 -2.32
CA ARG A 24 -3.60 -5.75 -2.12
C ARG A 24 -3.22 -5.59 -0.64
N ALA A 25 -4.17 -5.20 0.20
CA ALA A 25 -3.91 -4.99 1.63
C ALA A 25 -3.56 -6.29 2.39
N PRO A 26 -4.31 -7.41 2.24
CA PRO A 26 -3.92 -8.68 2.85
C PRO A 26 -2.55 -9.21 2.38
N SER A 27 -2.24 -9.08 1.09
CA SER A 27 -0.92 -9.48 0.56
C SER A 27 0.21 -8.69 1.22
N MET A 28 0.05 -7.37 1.35
CA MET A 28 1.05 -6.52 1.98
C MET A 28 1.17 -6.80 3.49
N ALA A 29 0.06 -6.96 4.21
CA ALA A 29 0.06 -7.25 5.64
C ALA A 29 0.77 -8.58 5.94
N SER A 30 0.52 -9.61 5.13
CA SER A 30 1.18 -10.92 5.24
C SER A 30 2.68 -10.81 4.96
N HIS A 31 3.05 -10.07 3.90
CA HIS A 31 4.44 -9.84 3.56
C HIS A 31 5.18 -9.07 4.67
N PHE A 32 4.58 -8.00 5.19
CA PHE A 32 5.13 -7.22 6.29
C PHE A 32 5.35 -8.08 7.54
N ARG A 33 4.38 -8.93 7.91
CA ARG A 33 4.53 -9.84 9.06
C ARG A 33 5.63 -10.87 8.84
N LYS A 34 5.80 -11.38 7.62
CA LYS A 34 6.90 -12.29 7.27
C LYS A 34 8.25 -11.60 7.52
N ILE A 35 8.39 -10.36 7.07
CA ILE A 35 9.58 -9.55 7.28
C ILE A 35 9.83 -9.33 8.77
N ASP A 36 8.83 -8.87 9.53
CA ASP A 36 8.97 -8.63 10.97
C ASP A 36 9.42 -9.90 11.72
N ARG A 37 8.98 -11.08 11.27
CA ARG A 37 9.43 -12.37 11.81
C ARG A 37 10.84 -12.77 11.39
N GLU A 38 11.31 -12.38 10.21
CA GLU A 38 12.69 -12.66 9.78
C GLU A 38 13.72 -11.84 10.58
N PHE A 39 13.32 -10.67 11.10
CA PHE A 39 14.18 -9.81 11.94
C PHE A 39 14.11 -10.08 13.44
N ASN A 40 13.16 -10.88 13.89
CA ASN A 40 12.92 -11.10 15.31
C ASN A 40 12.98 -12.58 15.68
N ASN A 41 13.60 -12.87 16.82
CA ASN A 41 13.56 -14.20 17.40
C ASN A 41 12.14 -14.52 17.87
N TYR A 42 11.62 -15.67 17.46
CA TYR A 42 10.29 -16.13 17.89
C TYR A 42 10.24 -16.22 19.43
N PRO A 43 9.14 -15.77 20.10
CA PRO A 43 7.87 -15.27 19.55
C PRO A 43 7.79 -13.74 19.39
N SER A 44 8.88 -13.02 19.55
CA SER A 44 8.91 -11.55 19.51
C SER A 44 8.46 -10.98 18.15
N LEU A 45 7.80 -9.82 18.21
CA LEU A 45 7.40 -9.01 17.06
C LEU A 45 7.69 -7.56 17.38
N THR A 46 8.15 -6.80 16.39
CA THR A 46 8.20 -5.34 16.50
C THR A 46 6.80 -4.77 16.44
N TYR A 47 5.96 -5.27 15.53
CA TYR A 47 4.61 -4.75 15.32
C TYR A 47 3.56 -5.86 15.51
N PRO A 48 3.21 -6.16 16.78
CA PRO A 48 2.21 -7.20 17.07
C PRO A 48 0.81 -6.82 16.55
N ASN A 49 0.44 -5.55 16.63
CA ASN A 49 -0.91 -5.05 16.34
C ASN A 49 -1.05 -4.60 14.88
N ILE A 50 -1.42 -5.55 14.01
CA ILE A 50 -1.69 -5.28 12.59
C ILE A 50 -3.15 -5.63 12.27
N PHE A 51 -3.85 -4.71 11.63
CA PHE A 51 -5.26 -4.87 11.24
C PHE A 51 -5.48 -4.56 9.76
N LEU A 52 -6.61 -5.05 9.24
CA LEU A 52 -7.11 -4.73 7.91
C LEU A 52 -8.39 -3.93 8.02
N LEU A 53 -8.50 -2.82 7.28
CA LEU A 53 -9.75 -2.07 7.20
C LEU A 53 -10.75 -2.81 6.31
N GLN A 54 -11.81 -3.35 6.90
CA GLN A 54 -12.85 -4.09 6.18
C GLN A 54 -13.60 -3.17 5.19
N GLY A 55 -13.84 -3.67 3.97
CA GLY A 55 -14.45 -2.91 2.88
C GLY A 55 -13.52 -1.88 2.22
N GLY A 56 -12.33 -1.65 2.78
CA GLY A 56 -11.33 -0.73 2.23
C GLY A 56 -11.79 0.72 2.14
N TYR A 57 -11.06 1.49 1.34
CA TYR A 57 -11.32 2.91 1.15
C TYR A 57 -12.67 3.17 0.49
N SER A 58 -13.16 2.28 -0.37
CA SER A 58 -14.47 2.41 -1.01
C SER A 58 -15.59 2.49 0.04
N ASN A 59 -15.67 1.53 0.96
CA ASN A 59 -16.67 1.53 2.01
C ASN A 59 -16.43 2.62 3.05
N PHE A 60 -15.17 2.91 3.37
CA PHE A 60 -14.81 3.98 4.30
C PHE A 60 -15.25 5.34 3.76
N PHE A 61 -14.95 5.66 2.51
CA PHE A 61 -15.33 6.92 1.89
C PHE A 61 -16.85 7.11 1.86
N LEU A 62 -17.62 6.05 1.59
CA LEU A 62 -19.09 6.12 1.58
C LEU A 62 -19.68 6.56 2.93
N HIS A 63 -19.10 6.12 4.05
CA HIS A 63 -19.66 6.39 5.39
C HIS A 63 -18.93 7.52 6.13
N ASN A 64 -17.69 7.83 5.75
CA ASN A 64 -16.75 8.63 6.52
C ASN A 64 -15.96 9.63 5.65
N SER A 65 -16.54 10.10 4.54
CA SER A 65 -15.92 11.04 3.60
C SER A 65 -15.38 12.32 4.24
N GLN A 66 -15.98 12.78 5.35
CA GLN A 66 -15.52 13.95 6.10
C GLN A 66 -14.09 13.81 6.66
N TYR A 67 -13.62 12.58 6.85
CA TYR A 67 -12.27 12.28 7.32
C TYR A 67 -11.26 12.07 6.18
N CYS A 68 -11.69 12.20 4.92
CA CYS A 68 -10.84 12.03 3.75
C CYS A 68 -10.31 13.37 3.24
N SER A 69 -9.03 13.42 2.84
CA SER A 69 -8.40 14.61 2.26
C SER A 69 -7.52 14.23 1.05
N PRO A 70 -7.84 14.72 -0.17
CA PRO A 70 -9.07 15.44 -0.52
C PRO A 70 -10.32 14.59 -0.31
N GLN A 71 -11.50 15.20 -0.18
CA GLN A 71 -12.79 14.50 -0.12
C GLN A 71 -13.19 13.96 -1.50
N ASN A 72 -12.35 13.09 -2.04
CA ASN A 72 -12.54 12.47 -3.34
C ASN A 72 -12.23 10.97 -3.26
N TYR A 73 -12.89 10.22 -4.13
CA TYR A 73 -12.64 8.79 -4.32
C TYR A 73 -12.27 8.52 -5.78
N VAL A 74 -11.01 8.16 -6.00
CA VAL A 74 -10.51 7.74 -7.31
C VAL A 74 -10.43 6.22 -7.32
N GLN A 75 -11.21 5.61 -8.20
CA GLN A 75 -11.27 4.16 -8.37
C GLN A 75 -10.05 3.65 -9.14
N MET A 76 -9.72 2.37 -8.95
CA MET A 76 -8.56 1.78 -9.63
C MET A 76 -8.76 1.64 -11.15
N ASP A 77 -9.99 1.54 -11.62
CA ASP A 77 -10.39 1.42 -13.03
C ASP A 77 -10.72 2.75 -13.72
N ASP A 78 -10.44 3.89 -13.06
CA ASP A 78 -10.61 5.22 -13.64
C ASP A 78 -9.87 5.34 -14.99
N LEU A 79 -10.62 5.79 -16.01
CA LEU A 79 -10.14 5.92 -17.38
C LEU A 79 -8.93 6.85 -17.50
N ASN A 80 -8.87 7.89 -16.66
CA ASN A 80 -7.76 8.85 -16.65
C ASN A 80 -6.43 8.22 -16.24
N PHE A 81 -6.46 7.08 -15.53
CA PHE A 81 -5.29 6.42 -14.97
C PHE A 81 -5.08 4.99 -15.50
N LYS A 82 -5.78 4.61 -16.58
CA LYS A 82 -5.75 3.24 -17.12
C LYS A 82 -4.33 2.72 -17.45
N LEU A 83 -3.48 3.58 -18.01
CA LEU A 83 -2.09 3.23 -18.35
C LEU A 83 -1.27 2.93 -17.09
N ASP A 84 -1.37 3.79 -16.08
CA ASP A 84 -0.68 3.61 -14.81
C ASP A 84 -1.21 2.38 -14.07
N CYS A 85 -2.53 2.19 -14.04
CA CYS A 85 -3.16 1.02 -13.42
C CYS A 85 -2.65 -0.29 -14.03
N SER A 86 -2.59 -0.38 -15.36
CA SER A 86 -2.09 -1.56 -16.07
C SER A 86 -0.63 -1.86 -15.73
N LYS A 87 0.22 -0.83 -15.69
CA LYS A 87 1.65 -0.95 -15.33
C LYS A 87 1.81 -1.47 -13.89
N HIS A 88 1.15 -0.84 -12.92
CA HIS A 88 1.30 -1.19 -11.49
C HIS A 88 0.65 -2.52 -11.13
N THR A 89 -0.45 -2.89 -11.79
CA THR A 89 -1.10 -4.19 -11.57
C THR A 89 -0.17 -5.33 -11.96
N LYS A 90 0.56 -5.20 -13.08
CA LYS A 90 1.56 -6.20 -13.49
C LYS A 90 2.70 -6.33 -12.49
N LEU A 91 3.20 -5.21 -11.96
CA LEU A 91 4.26 -5.20 -10.95
C LEU A 91 3.80 -5.85 -9.63
N PHE A 92 2.60 -5.49 -9.17
CA PHE A 92 2.00 -6.10 -7.98
C PHE A 92 1.87 -7.62 -8.16
N ASP A 93 1.34 -8.05 -9.30
CA ASP A 93 1.21 -9.46 -9.60
C ASP A 93 2.58 -10.16 -9.65
N HIS A 94 3.64 -9.55 -10.21
CA HIS A 94 4.98 -10.15 -10.18
C HIS A 94 5.52 -10.29 -8.76
N GLN A 95 5.27 -9.30 -7.89
CA GLN A 95 5.78 -9.28 -6.51
C GLN A 95 5.00 -10.22 -5.58
N PHE A 96 3.69 -10.33 -5.75
CA PHE A 96 2.80 -11.03 -4.80
C PHE A 96 2.09 -12.25 -5.40
N LYS A 97 2.25 -12.59 -6.68
CA LYS A 97 1.78 -13.89 -7.19
C LYS A 97 2.55 -15.00 -6.51
N ARG A 98 1.79 -15.95 -5.99
CA ARG A 98 2.29 -17.19 -5.43
C ARG A 98 2.94 -17.99 -6.56
N SER A 99 4.25 -17.91 -6.71
CA SER A 99 4.98 -18.84 -7.57
C SER A 99 4.76 -20.26 -7.05
N LYS A 100 4.31 -21.17 -7.94
CA LYS A 100 4.06 -22.59 -7.59
C LYS A 100 5.31 -23.34 -7.12
N SER A 101 6.48 -22.72 -7.22
CA SER A 101 7.73 -23.20 -6.69
C SER A 101 8.66 -21.99 -6.56
N SER A 102 9.03 -21.64 -5.34
CA SER A 102 10.13 -20.71 -5.11
C SER A 102 10.80 -21.10 -3.82
N ALA A 103 12.00 -21.63 -3.94
CA ALA A 103 12.96 -21.78 -2.87
C ALA A 103 12.97 -20.49 -2.01
N ILE A 104 13.25 -20.67 -0.72
CA ILE A 104 13.41 -19.62 0.27
C ILE A 104 14.42 -18.60 -0.28
N ARG A 105 13.95 -17.52 -0.91
CA ARG A 105 14.82 -16.42 -1.29
C ARG A 105 15.10 -15.62 -0.02
N PRO A 106 16.36 -15.51 0.42
CA PRO A 106 16.69 -14.66 1.55
C PRO A 106 16.25 -13.23 1.24
N PHE A 107 15.71 -12.58 2.26
CA PHE A 107 15.21 -11.23 2.19
C PHE A 107 16.32 -10.26 1.76
N SER A 108 16.03 -9.44 0.75
CA SER A 108 16.89 -8.33 0.35
C SER A 108 16.09 -7.03 0.47
N PHE A 109 16.52 -6.13 1.36
CA PHE A 109 15.93 -4.80 1.55
C PHE A 109 15.82 -4.01 0.23
N ASN A 110 16.69 -4.29 -0.75
CA ASN A 110 16.70 -3.63 -2.06
C ASN A 110 15.49 -4.03 -2.95
N ASN A 111 14.75 -5.08 -2.59
CA ASN A 111 13.54 -5.50 -3.30
C ASN A 111 12.24 -4.97 -2.70
N ILE A 112 12.30 -4.21 -1.60
CA ILE A 112 11.13 -3.54 -0.99
C ILE A 112 10.93 -2.19 -1.68
N ASN A 113 10.73 -2.20 -2.99
CA ASN A 113 10.22 -1.02 -3.66
C ASN A 113 8.71 -1.02 -3.44
N SER A 114 8.16 0.08 -2.90
CA SER A 114 6.71 0.29 -3.07
C SER A 114 6.45 0.23 -4.56
N PRO A 115 5.43 -0.51 -5.03
CA PRO A 115 5.11 -0.53 -6.46
C PRO A 115 4.94 0.89 -7.02
N THR A 116 4.60 1.86 -6.16
CA THR A 116 4.47 3.29 -6.44
C THR A 116 5.78 4.10 -6.44
N ASN A 117 6.91 3.57 -5.95
CA ASN A 117 8.19 4.33 -5.84
C ASN A 117 8.91 4.53 -7.18
N THR A 118 8.52 3.80 -8.24
CA THR A 118 9.12 3.95 -9.58
C THR A 118 8.33 4.88 -10.50
N CYS A 119 7.21 5.44 -10.02
CA CYS A 119 6.60 6.58 -10.68
C CYS A 119 7.37 7.84 -10.28
N SER A 120 8.22 8.29 -11.19
CA SER A 120 8.66 9.68 -11.23
C SER A 120 7.46 10.57 -10.94
N VAL A 121 7.57 11.34 -9.85
CA VAL A 121 6.71 12.47 -9.47
C VAL A 121 5.93 12.96 -10.68
N ILE A 122 4.61 12.71 -10.73
CA ILE A 122 3.73 13.37 -11.69
C ILE A 122 3.90 14.86 -11.42
N ARG A 123 4.67 15.54 -12.27
CA ARG A 123 4.79 16.98 -12.27
C ARG A 123 3.36 17.49 -12.38
N LYS A 124 2.93 18.31 -11.42
CA LYS A 124 1.67 19.07 -11.47
C LYS A 124 1.46 19.54 -12.90
N THR A 125 0.44 19.03 -13.59
CA THR A 125 0.04 19.60 -14.87
C THR A 125 -0.41 21.03 -14.58
N LYS A 126 0.14 22.00 -15.33
CA LYS A 126 -0.21 23.41 -15.20
C LYS A 126 -1.72 23.54 -15.41
N SER A 127 -2.43 24.12 -14.45
CA SER A 127 -3.80 24.60 -14.67
C SER A 127 -3.80 25.59 -15.83
N ILE A 128 -4.51 25.24 -16.90
CA ILE A 128 -4.83 26.15 -17.99
C ILE A 128 -5.87 27.13 -17.43
N LYS A 129 -5.54 28.42 -17.40
CA LYS A 129 -6.50 29.47 -17.04
C LYS A 129 -7.53 29.60 -18.17
N PRO A 130 -8.83 29.79 -17.89
CA PRO A 130 -9.78 30.14 -18.94
C PRO A 130 -9.43 31.54 -19.47
N GLY A 131 -9.20 31.63 -20.79
CA GLY A 131 -9.10 32.90 -21.50
C GLY A 131 -10.49 33.54 -21.59
N ILE A 132 -10.58 34.79 -21.17
CA ILE A 132 -11.76 35.64 -21.34
C ILE A 132 -11.56 36.40 -22.65
N TYR A 133 -12.48 36.22 -23.61
CA TYR A 133 -12.79 37.23 -24.62
C TYR A 133 -13.91 38.12 -24.09
#